data_AF-A0A9W9VLR8-F1
#
_entry.id   AF-A0A9W9VLR8-F1
#
_cell.length_a   1.000
_cell.length_b   1.000
_cell.length_c   1.000
_cell.angle_alpha   90.00
_cell.angle_beta   90.00
_cell.angle_gamma   90.00
#
_symmetry.space_group_name_H-M   'P 1'
#
loop_
_entity.id
_entity.type
_entity.pdbx_description
1 polymer ?
#
loop_
_entity_poly.entity_id
_entity_poly.type
_entity_poly.pdbx_seq_one_letter_code
_entity_poly.pdbx_strand_id
1 'polypeptide(L)'
;MAKGTVTETQASEKQASEKLPTYETTNSSTGKMLNKLKKEIQKAHTPEELLVHLLSTELTFKDKETLPRHAPWSMYVDPDRENVEKVEAQLVNAGHDKIAIVIYWCFFWYGVQPGGREIWIKEPIEIDIERRWISQRKGCIQEKVQVMQNSSELLLSSEDEAKHASQLKIYKDQLTDLNRRHWALCRKQWIKKESMKSWSFKRAYDRQRKDPDWYLSKLLCDDCVGRGGCCGRGCGCCQRPRTVDGSENSINARGRCTTACGCCLEAHRVEDMDVGINEEIPDLKELHFEYKAPAYMTGHDQRLLKGYTFDFCYPKLQTEPSAG
;
A
#
# COMPACT_ATOMS: atom_id res chain seq x y z
N MET A 1 -69.27 15.02 -45.74
CA MET A 1 -69.56 15.28 -44.31
C MET A 1 -68.58 14.41 -43.52
N ALA A 2 -67.73 14.85 -42.62
CA ALA A 2 -67.55 16.11 -41.92
C ALA A 2 -66.04 16.38 -41.73
N LYS A 3 -65.70 17.67 -41.64
CA LYS A 3 -64.36 18.20 -41.38
C LYS A 3 -63.98 17.96 -39.91
N GLY A 4 -62.72 17.61 -39.66
CA GLY A 4 -62.11 17.57 -38.33
C GLY A 4 -60.79 18.32 -38.35
N THR A 5 -60.84 19.59 -37.98
CA THR A 5 -59.73 20.54 -37.89
C THR A 5 -58.88 20.23 -36.66
N VAL A 6 -57.56 20.04 -36.82
CA VAL A 6 -56.62 20.00 -35.70
C VAL A 6 -55.89 21.33 -35.66
N THR A 7 -56.11 22.04 -34.55
CA THR A 7 -55.58 23.37 -34.26
C THR A 7 -54.16 23.24 -33.69
N GLU A 8 -53.21 23.93 -34.31
CA GLU A 8 -51.86 24.14 -33.77
C GLU A 8 -51.92 25.02 -32.52
N THR A 9 -51.31 24.56 -31.43
CA THR A 9 -51.07 25.37 -30.23
C THR A 9 -49.58 25.69 -30.19
N GLN A 10 -49.24 26.94 -30.49
CA GLN A 10 -47.92 27.52 -30.22
C GLN A 10 -47.74 27.69 -28.71
N ALA A 11 -46.69 27.09 -28.15
CA ALA A 11 -46.22 27.37 -26.80
C ALA A 11 -44.85 28.09 -26.89
N SER A 12 -44.89 29.36 -26.51
CA SER A 12 -43.77 30.30 -26.40
C SER A 12 -42.59 29.75 -25.61
N GLU A 13 -41.41 29.85 -26.20
CA GLU A 13 -40.12 29.81 -25.51
C GLU A 13 -40.08 30.89 -24.43
N LYS A 14 -39.69 30.50 -23.21
CA LYS A 14 -39.13 31.41 -22.20
C LYS A 14 -37.73 30.92 -21.87
N GLN A 15 -36.73 31.60 -22.43
CA GLN A 15 -35.34 31.45 -22.05
C GLN A 15 -35.14 31.98 -20.62
N ALA A 16 -34.91 31.07 -19.66
CA ALA A 16 -34.26 31.40 -18.40
C ALA A 16 -32.77 31.11 -18.56
N SER A 17 -31.99 32.16 -18.86
CA SER A 17 -30.53 32.13 -18.85
C SER A 17 -30.04 32.13 -17.40
N GLU A 18 -30.01 30.98 -16.75
CA GLU A 18 -29.14 30.78 -15.58
C GLU A 18 -27.70 30.64 -16.08
N LYS A 19 -26.91 31.70 -15.92
CA LYS A 19 -25.47 31.66 -16.11
C LYS A 19 -24.85 30.71 -15.09
N LEU A 20 -24.45 29.53 -15.55
CA LEU A 20 -23.56 28.63 -14.81
C LEU A 20 -22.28 29.39 -14.42
N PRO A 21 -21.79 29.24 -13.17
CA PRO A 21 -20.55 29.86 -12.74
C PRO A 21 -19.37 29.37 -13.60
N THR A 22 -18.70 30.30 -14.27
CA THR A 22 -17.48 30.05 -15.03
C THR A 22 -16.37 29.49 -14.12
N TYR A 23 -15.74 28.40 -14.56
CA TYR A 23 -14.80 27.57 -13.78
C TYR A 23 -13.52 28.29 -13.30
N GLU A 24 -13.25 29.50 -13.77
CA GLU A 24 -12.00 30.23 -13.50
C GLU A 24 -12.02 31.02 -12.18
N THR A 25 -13.20 31.37 -11.66
CA THR A 25 -13.31 32.29 -10.51
C THR A 25 -13.05 31.61 -9.15
N THR A 26 -13.22 30.29 -9.05
CA THR A 26 -13.04 29.52 -7.81
C THR A 26 -11.55 29.27 -7.49
N ASN A 27 -10.70 29.08 -8.49
CA ASN A 27 -9.28 28.75 -8.28
C ASN A 27 -8.46 29.91 -7.68
N SER A 28 -8.82 31.16 -7.97
CA SER A 28 -8.11 32.32 -7.40
C SER A 28 -8.39 32.55 -5.92
N SER A 29 -9.57 32.16 -5.43
CA SER A 29 -9.96 32.35 -4.03
C SER A 29 -9.29 31.33 -3.11
N THR A 30 -9.33 30.05 -3.51
CA THR A 30 -8.74 28.94 -2.74
C THR A 30 -7.22 29.09 -2.59
N GLY A 31 -6.52 29.53 -3.66
CA GLY A 31 -5.07 29.78 -3.58
C GLY A 31 -4.70 30.90 -2.61
N LYS A 32 -5.49 31.99 -2.54
CA LYS A 32 -5.29 33.08 -1.58
C LYS A 32 -5.53 32.62 -0.14
N MET A 33 -6.59 31.85 0.08
CA MET A 33 -6.91 31.26 1.38
C MET A 33 -5.78 30.34 1.84
N LEU A 34 -5.31 29.42 0.99
CA LEU A 34 -4.24 28.49 1.33
C LEU A 34 -2.93 29.21 1.68
N ASN A 35 -2.57 30.26 0.93
CA ASN A 35 -1.38 31.07 1.24
C ASN A 35 -1.50 31.82 2.57
N LYS A 36 -2.72 32.27 2.94
CA LYS A 36 -2.98 32.86 4.25
C LYS A 36 -2.78 31.82 5.36
N LEU A 37 -3.37 30.64 5.21
CA LEU A 37 -3.24 29.53 6.17
C LEU A 37 -1.78 29.10 6.36
N LYS A 38 -0.99 29.02 5.29
CA LYS A 38 0.45 28.73 5.39
C LYS A 38 1.19 29.74 6.26
N LYS A 39 0.85 31.03 6.17
CA LYS A 39 1.44 32.09 7.02
C LYS A 39 0.98 32.00 8.47
N GLU A 40 -0.25 31.54 8.71
CA GLU A 40 -0.76 31.30 10.07
C GLU A 40 -0.04 30.11 10.70
N ILE A 41 0.09 29.00 9.97
CA ILE A 41 0.78 27.79 10.41
C ILE A 41 2.27 28.03 10.69
N GLN A 42 2.92 28.95 9.98
CA GLN A 42 4.30 29.35 10.28
C GLN A 42 4.47 29.97 11.67
N LYS A 43 3.38 30.35 12.34
CA LYS A 43 3.39 30.84 13.71
C LYS A 43 2.97 29.77 14.72
N ALA A 44 2.71 28.55 14.26
CA ALA A 44 2.25 27.47 15.12
C ALA A 44 3.40 26.97 16.01
N HIS A 45 3.10 26.76 17.29
CA HIS A 45 4.04 26.24 18.29
C HIS A 45 3.70 24.81 18.69
N THR A 46 2.42 24.42 18.60
CA THR A 46 1.96 23.07 18.96
C THR A 46 1.23 22.37 17.83
N PRO A 47 1.22 21.03 17.82
CA PRO A 47 0.43 20.24 16.88
C PRO A 47 -1.08 20.53 16.92
N GLU A 48 -1.68 20.89 18.07
CA GLU A 48 -3.12 21.23 18.13
C GLU A 48 -3.45 22.49 17.34
N GLU A 49 -2.54 23.46 17.26
CA GLU A 49 -2.75 24.67 16.47
C GLU A 49 -2.89 24.35 14.98
N LEU A 50 -2.37 23.21 14.51
CA LEU A 50 -2.64 22.71 13.16
C LEU A 50 -4.04 22.13 13.01
N LEU A 51 -4.61 21.58 14.08
CA LEU A 51 -5.82 20.75 14.02
C LEU A 51 -7.01 21.53 13.48
N VAL A 52 -7.17 22.80 13.85
CA VAL A 52 -8.26 23.66 13.35
C VAL A 52 -8.25 23.75 11.82
N HIS A 53 -7.06 23.76 11.22
CA HIS A 53 -6.90 23.80 9.77
C HIS A 53 -7.05 22.42 9.15
N LEU A 54 -6.50 21.38 9.77
CA LEU A 54 -6.56 20.01 9.27
C LEU A 54 -7.98 19.41 9.33
N LEU A 55 -8.82 19.87 10.26
CA LEU A 55 -10.24 19.49 10.34
C LEU A 55 -11.15 20.34 9.45
N SER A 56 -10.65 21.39 8.81
CA SER A 56 -11.47 22.25 7.94
C SER A 56 -12.11 21.45 6.80
N THR A 57 -13.41 21.65 6.58
CA THR A 57 -14.16 21.09 5.46
C THR A 57 -13.94 21.84 4.15
N GLU A 58 -13.37 23.04 4.22
CA GLU A 58 -13.09 23.90 3.06
C GLU A 58 -11.80 23.52 2.33
N LEU A 59 -10.95 22.71 2.96
CA LEU A 59 -9.66 22.31 2.41
C LEU A 59 -9.74 20.93 1.76
N THR A 60 -9.13 20.81 0.58
CA THR A 60 -8.94 19.50 -0.03
C THR A 60 -7.93 18.68 0.77
N PHE A 61 -7.92 17.36 0.58
CA PHE A 61 -6.90 16.52 1.17
C PHE A 61 -5.48 16.98 0.82
N LYS A 62 -5.26 17.36 -0.45
CA LYS A 62 -3.96 17.83 -0.94
C LYS A 62 -3.52 19.11 -0.22
N ASP A 63 -4.45 20.01 0.05
CA ASP A 63 -4.16 21.21 0.84
C ASP A 63 -3.70 20.82 2.25
N LYS A 64 -4.50 19.98 2.93
CA LYS A 64 -4.21 19.47 4.28
C LYS A 64 -2.88 18.72 4.35
N GLU A 65 -2.50 17.96 3.32
CA GLU A 65 -1.22 17.26 3.24
C GLU A 65 -0.02 18.22 3.21
N THR A 66 -0.18 19.38 2.56
CA THR A 66 0.91 20.36 2.44
C THR A 66 1.07 21.23 3.68
N LEU A 67 0.01 21.46 4.44
CA LEU A 67 0.00 22.39 5.57
C LEU A 67 1.04 22.05 6.66
N PRO A 68 1.14 20.80 7.17
CA PRO A 68 2.15 20.45 8.17
C PRO A 68 3.57 20.74 7.71
N ARG A 69 3.87 20.63 6.41
CA ARG A 69 5.22 20.89 5.87
C ARG A 69 5.63 22.37 5.96
N HIS A 70 4.69 23.27 6.22
CA HIS A 70 4.93 24.70 6.40
C HIS A 70 5.02 25.11 7.87
N ALA A 71 4.77 24.20 8.81
CA ALA A 71 4.92 24.49 10.23
C ALA A 71 6.41 24.67 10.60
N PRO A 72 6.71 25.46 11.65
CA PRO A 72 8.08 25.64 12.12
C PRO A 72 8.73 24.31 12.48
N TRP A 73 10.01 24.17 12.12
CA TRP A 73 10.82 23.00 12.49
C TRP A 73 10.72 22.74 14.00
N SER A 74 10.74 23.79 14.83
CA SER A 74 10.75 23.70 16.30
C SER A 74 9.59 22.87 16.87
N MET A 75 8.45 22.85 16.20
CA MET A 75 7.28 22.04 16.60
C MET A 75 7.55 20.52 16.51
N TYR A 76 8.55 20.10 15.73
CA TYR A 76 8.86 18.69 15.48
C TYR A 76 10.04 18.13 16.27
N VAL A 77 10.90 18.97 16.85
CA VAL A 77 12.17 18.53 17.48
C VAL A 77 11.94 17.76 18.77
N ASP A 78 11.03 18.26 19.59
CA ASP A 78 10.73 17.72 20.91
C ASP A 78 9.23 17.91 21.19
N PRO A 79 8.35 17.18 20.49
CA PRO A 79 6.94 17.30 20.75
C PRO A 79 6.58 16.71 22.11
N ASP A 80 5.63 17.37 22.77
CA ASP A 80 4.77 16.66 23.70
C ASP A 80 4.07 15.52 22.95
N ARG A 81 4.47 14.28 23.24
CA ARG A 81 3.93 13.09 22.57
C ARG A 81 2.45 12.91 22.88
N GLU A 82 2.02 13.19 24.10
CA GLU A 82 0.62 13.02 24.50
C GLU A 82 -0.30 13.94 23.68
N ASN A 83 0.16 15.17 23.48
CA ASN A 83 -0.44 16.15 22.59
C ASN A 83 -0.55 15.65 21.15
N VAL A 84 0.53 15.14 20.54
CA VAL A 84 0.48 14.62 19.17
C VAL A 84 -0.49 13.43 19.06
N GLU A 85 -0.53 12.55 20.06
CA GLU A 85 -1.45 11.42 20.10
C GLU A 85 -2.92 11.88 20.23
N LYS A 86 -3.18 12.96 20.98
CA LYS A 86 -4.51 13.61 21.02
C LYS A 86 -4.89 14.19 19.66
N VAL A 87 -3.97 14.85 18.96
CA VAL A 87 -4.20 15.39 17.62
C VAL A 87 -4.51 14.26 16.63
N GLU A 88 -3.75 13.17 16.65
CA GLU A 88 -4.07 12.00 15.84
C GLU A 88 -5.45 11.44 16.16
N ALA A 89 -5.78 11.24 17.45
CA ALA A 89 -7.06 10.67 17.83
C ALA A 89 -8.23 11.51 17.27
N GLN A 90 -8.11 12.84 17.33
CA GLN A 90 -9.10 13.75 16.76
C GLN A 90 -9.19 13.67 15.23
N LEU A 91 -8.04 13.65 14.53
CA LEU A 91 -8.03 13.46 13.07
C LEU A 91 -8.71 12.16 12.66
N VAL A 92 -8.46 11.08 13.40
CA VAL A 92 -8.96 9.74 13.10
C VAL A 92 -10.44 9.64 13.37
N ASN A 93 -10.90 10.20 14.49
CA ASN A 93 -12.33 10.28 14.79
C ASN A 93 -13.09 11.10 13.73
N ALA A 94 -12.41 12.03 13.06
CA ALA A 94 -12.93 12.80 11.93
C ALA A 94 -12.74 12.12 10.55
N GLY A 95 -12.22 10.89 10.48
CA GLY A 95 -11.99 10.17 9.22
C GLY A 95 -10.80 10.68 8.40
N HIS A 96 -9.82 11.31 9.06
CA HIS A 96 -8.61 11.86 8.44
C HIS A 96 -7.34 11.05 8.79
N ASP A 97 -7.42 9.72 8.84
CA ASP A 97 -6.31 8.82 9.16
C ASP A 97 -5.04 9.09 8.34
N LYS A 98 -5.20 9.37 7.03
CA LYS A 98 -4.08 9.65 6.13
C LYS A 98 -3.38 10.96 6.48
N ILE A 99 -4.09 11.96 7.01
CA ILE A 99 -3.49 13.20 7.51
C ILE A 99 -2.69 12.95 8.80
N ALA A 100 -3.15 12.05 9.67
CA ALA A 100 -2.36 11.66 10.83
C ALA A 100 -1.00 11.02 10.42
N ILE A 101 -0.99 10.20 9.36
CA ILE A 101 0.27 9.67 8.80
C ILE A 101 1.17 10.80 8.27
N VAL A 102 0.62 11.85 7.66
CA VAL A 102 1.39 13.03 7.22
C VAL A 102 2.05 13.75 8.41
N ILE A 103 1.35 13.88 9.53
CA ILE A 103 1.92 14.45 10.75
C ILE A 103 3.11 13.61 11.21
N TYR A 104 2.94 12.28 11.27
CA TYR A 104 4.03 11.38 11.64
C TYR A 104 5.20 11.41 10.66
N TRP A 105 4.95 11.58 9.36
CA TRP A 105 6.00 11.83 8.38
C TRP A 105 6.80 13.09 8.71
N CYS A 106 6.12 14.18 9.10
CA CYS A 106 6.81 15.42 9.48
C CYS A 106 7.65 15.23 10.77
N PHE A 107 7.11 14.57 11.80
CA PHE A 107 7.89 14.21 12.99
C PHE A 107 9.08 13.30 12.68
N PHE A 108 8.89 12.38 11.74
CA PHE A 108 9.93 11.48 11.31
C PHE A 108 11.08 12.19 10.56
N TRP A 109 10.85 13.33 9.92
CA TRP A 109 11.91 14.02 9.19
C TRP A 109 12.50 15.24 9.89
N TYR A 110 11.68 15.95 10.64
CA TYR A 110 12.08 17.17 11.33
C TYR A 110 12.39 16.94 12.81
N GLY A 111 12.02 15.78 13.36
CA GLY A 111 12.37 15.36 14.71
C GLY A 111 13.74 14.69 14.81
N VAL A 112 14.25 14.59 16.04
CA VAL A 112 15.52 13.89 16.32
C VAL A 112 15.37 12.41 16.00
N GLN A 113 16.10 11.93 14.99
CA GLN A 113 16.09 10.52 14.62
C GLN A 113 16.99 9.71 15.54
N PRO A 114 16.60 8.46 15.88
CA PRO A 114 17.45 7.60 16.68
C PRO A 114 18.77 7.32 15.95
N GLY A 115 19.89 7.57 16.62
CA GLY A 115 21.22 7.31 16.07
C GLY A 115 21.49 5.82 15.78
N GLY A 116 22.42 5.56 14.86
CA GLY A 116 22.89 4.23 14.48
C GLY A 116 22.47 3.82 13.06
N ARG A 117 22.82 2.58 12.68
CA ARG A 117 22.48 2.03 11.35
C ARG A 117 20.96 1.88 11.19
N GLU A 118 20.43 2.28 10.04
CA GLU A 118 18.97 2.32 9.76
C GLU A 118 18.37 0.95 9.43
N ILE A 119 19.02 -0.11 9.92
CA ILE A 119 18.60 -1.50 9.79
C ILE A 119 17.15 -1.66 10.27
N TRP A 120 16.75 -0.92 11.31
CA TRP A 120 15.39 -0.97 11.86
C TRP A 120 14.28 -0.43 10.93
N ILE A 121 14.63 0.34 9.88
CA ILE A 121 13.69 0.79 8.83
C ILE A 121 13.62 -0.24 7.70
N LYS A 122 14.77 -0.79 7.30
CA LYS A 122 14.87 -1.76 6.21
C LYS A 122 14.27 -3.12 6.59
N GLU A 123 14.51 -3.59 7.82
CA GLU A 123 14.08 -4.90 8.29
C GLU A 123 12.56 -5.15 8.18
N PRO A 124 11.66 -4.22 8.55
CA PRO A 124 10.23 -4.39 8.31
C PRO A 124 9.87 -4.61 6.83
N ILE A 125 10.55 -3.91 5.92
CA ILE A 125 10.32 -4.02 4.47
C ILE A 125 10.79 -5.40 3.98
N GLU A 126 11.98 -5.83 4.40
CA GLU A 126 12.53 -7.16 4.11
C GLU A 126 11.61 -8.28 4.61
N ILE A 127 11.18 -8.18 5.86
CA ILE A 127 10.26 -9.16 6.47
C ILE A 127 8.97 -9.28 5.65
N ASP A 128 8.38 -8.17 5.21
CA ASP A 128 7.17 -8.22 4.39
C ASP A 128 7.41 -8.74 2.97
N ILE A 129 8.56 -8.45 2.36
CA ILE A 129 8.95 -9.07 1.08
C ILE A 129 9.05 -10.58 1.25
N GLU A 130 9.77 -11.04 2.26
CA GLU A 130 9.97 -12.45 2.56
C GLU A 130 8.65 -13.17 2.86
N ARG A 131 7.77 -12.57 3.67
CA ARG A 131 6.45 -13.15 3.97
C ARG A 131 5.59 -13.31 2.72
N ARG A 132 5.59 -12.31 1.83
CA ARG A 132 4.87 -12.38 0.55
C ARG A 132 5.46 -13.43 -0.37
N TRP A 133 6.78 -13.53 -0.42
CA TRP A 133 7.48 -14.54 -1.20
C TRP A 133 7.10 -15.94 -0.74
N ILE A 134 7.19 -16.22 0.57
CA ILE A 134 6.80 -17.52 1.15
C ILE A 134 5.34 -17.83 0.85
N SER A 135 4.44 -16.86 1.03
CA SER A 135 3.01 -17.06 0.77
C SER A 135 2.72 -17.39 -0.70
N GLN A 136 3.42 -16.72 -1.63
CA GLN A 136 3.27 -16.95 -3.07
C GLN A 136 3.87 -18.30 -3.49
N ARG A 137 5.04 -18.65 -2.96
CA ARG A 137 5.69 -19.95 -3.18
C ARG A 137 4.79 -21.09 -2.70
N LYS A 138 4.23 -20.97 -1.48
CA LYS A 138 3.29 -21.95 -0.93
C LYS A 138 2.08 -22.14 -1.83
N GLY A 139 1.44 -21.06 -2.26
CA GLY A 139 0.29 -21.13 -3.17
C GLY A 139 0.63 -21.86 -4.48
N CYS A 140 1.76 -21.51 -5.11
CA CYS A 140 2.22 -22.16 -6.34
C CYS A 140 2.48 -23.66 -6.14
N ILE A 141 3.16 -24.05 -5.05
CA ILE A 141 3.43 -25.46 -4.76
C ILE A 141 2.12 -26.22 -4.44
N GLN A 142 1.17 -25.60 -3.73
CA GLN A 142 -0.12 -26.21 -3.42
C GLN A 142 -0.94 -26.49 -4.69
N GLU A 143 -1.00 -25.53 -5.61
CA GLU A 143 -1.64 -25.73 -6.92
C GLU A 143 -1.01 -26.91 -7.67
N LYS A 144 0.32 -27.01 -7.68
CA LYS A 144 1.04 -28.12 -8.29
C LYS A 144 0.70 -29.46 -7.63
N VAL A 145 0.81 -29.53 -6.29
CA VAL A 145 0.49 -30.73 -5.52
C VAL A 145 -0.93 -31.22 -5.85
N GLN A 146 -1.90 -30.31 -5.93
CA GLN A 146 -3.27 -30.65 -6.29
C GLN A 146 -3.37 -31.20 -7.71
N VAL A 147 -2.72 -30.55 -8.70
CA VAL A 147 -2.69 -31.03 -10.09
C VAL A 147 -2.07 -32.43 -10.19
N MET A 148 -0.93 -32.66 -9.52
CA MET A 148 -0.29 -33.97 -9.49
C MET A 148 -1.16 -35.02 -8.81
N GLN A 149 -1.78 -34.71 -7.68
CA GLN A 149 -2.68 -35.66 -7.01
C GLN A 149 -3.84 -36.06 -7.90
N ASN A 150 -4.43 -35.11 -8.62
CA ASN A 150 -5.51 -35.38 -9.58
C ASN A 150 -5.02 -36.18 -10.79
N SER A 151 -3.78 -35.98 -11.26
CA SER A 151 -3.23 -36.71 -12.41
C SER A 151 -2.71 -38.11 -12.06
N SER A 152 -2.55 -38.42 -10.75
CA SER A 152 -2.06 -39.71 -10.27
C SER A 152 -2.99 -40.88 -10.62
N GLU A 153 -4.28 -40.61 -10.84
CA GLU A 153 -5.29 -41.61 -11.19
C GLU A 153 -5.15 -42.16 -12.62
N LEU A 154 -4.30 -41.52 -13.44
CA LEU A 154 -4.13 -41.81 -14.87
C LEU A 154 -2.75 -42.42 -15.21
N LEU A 155 -1.90 -42.70 -14.21
CA LEU A 155 -0.57 -43.25 -14.45
C LEU A 155 -0.66 -44.73 -14.87
N LEU A 156 0.04 -45.07 -15.96
CA LEU A 156 -0.02 -46.40 -16.60
C LEU A 156 1.23 -47.25 -16.38
N SER A 157 2.31 -46.67 -15.84
CA SER A 157 3.60 -47.35 -15.65
C SER A 157 4.19 -47.14 -14.25
N SER A 158 4.92 -48.14 -13.76
CA SER A 158 5.59 -48.09 -12.45
C SER A 158 6.73 -47.06 -12.37
N GLU A 159 7.35 -46.71 -13.50
CA GLU A 159 8.38 -45.68 -13.57
C GLU A 159 7.78 -44.28 -13.40
N ASP A 160 6.64 -44.04 -14.05
CA ASP A 160 5.90 -42.78 -13.92
C ASP A 160 5.35 -42.59 -12.50
N GLU A 161 4.88 -43.67 -11.86
CA GLU A 161 4.48 -43.67 -10.45
C GLU A 161 5.62 -43.30 -9.51
N ALA A 162 6.81 -43.88 -9.70
CA ALA A 162 7.97 -43.58 -8.86
C ALA A 162 8.44 -42.13 -9.02
N LYS A 163 8.46 -41.62 -10.25
CA LYS A 163 8.80 -40.22 -10.55
C LYS A 163 7.79 -39.26 -9.94
N HIS A 164 6.50 -39.57 -10.09
CA HIS A 164 5.40 -38.80 -9.50
C HIS A 164 5.49 -38.75 -7.97
N ALA A 165 5.68 -39.91 -7.32
CA ALA A 165 5.82 -40.01 -5.88
C ALA A 165 7.04 -39.23 -5.35
N SER A 166 8.16 -39.29 -6.07
CA SER A 166 9.37 -38.53 -5.75
C SER A 166 9.12 -37.02 -5.81
N GLN A 167 8.50 -36.54 -6.90
CA GLN A 167 8.20 -35.11 -7.07
C GLN A 167 7.19 -34.61 -6.03
N LEU A 168 6.16 -35.39 -5.75
CA LEU A 168 5.17 -35.06 -4.72
C LEU A 168 5.81 -34.96 -3.33
N LYS A 169 6.77 -35.86 -3.04
CA LYS A 169 7.54 -35.82 -1.81
C LYS A 169 8.39 -34.54 -1.73
N ILE A 170 9.09 -34.14 -2.80
CA ILE A 170 9.84 -32.88 -2.87
C ILE A 170 8.93 -31.69 -2.53
N TYR A 171 7.76 -31.58 -3.16
CA TYR A 171 6.85 -30.47 -2.90
C TYR A 171 6.28 -30.45 -1.47
N LYS A 172 5.97 -31.62 -0.89
CA LYS A 172 5.54 -31.73 0.51
C LYS A 172 6.64 -31.34 1.49
N ASP A 173 7.87 -31.77 1.21
CA ASP A 173 9.06 -31.39 2.00
C ASP A 173 9.27 -29.86 1.90
N GLN A 174 9.10 -29.27 0.71
CA GLN A 174 9.16 -27.81 0.51
C GLN A 174 8.09 -27.03 1.28
N LEU A 175 6.83 -27.49 1.25
CA LEU A 175 5.76 -26.86 2.02
C LEU A 175 6.03 -26.90 3.53
N THR A 176 6.58 -28.01 4.02
CA THR A 176 6.93 -28.19 5.44
C THR A 176 7.98 -27.17 5.88
N ASP A 177 9.02 -26.96 5.07
CA ASP A 177 10.04 -25.97 5.38
C ASP A 177 9.53 -24.52 5.26
N LEU A 178 8.74 -24.21 4.22
CA LEU A 178 8.10 -22.90 4.08
C LEU A 178 7.20 -22.57 5.28
N ASN A 179 6.52 -23.56 5.85
CA ASN A 179 5.74 -23.41 7.09
C ASN A 179 6.62 -23.06 8.28
N ARG A 180 7.74 -23.77 8.45
CA ARG A 180 8.72 -23.48 9.50
C ARG A 180 9.30 -22.07 9.36
N ARG A 181 9.68 -21.68 8.13
CA ARG A 181 10.21 -20.35 7.82
C ARG A 181 9.17 -19.26 8.06
N HIS A 182 7.93 -19.46 7.63
CA HIS A 182 6.83 -18.53 7.89
C HIS A 182 6.62 -18.31 9.40
N TRP A 183 6.62 -19.39 10.20
CA TRP A 183 6.47 -19.30 11.65
C TRP A 183 7.62 -18.51 12.31
N ALA A 184 8.86 -18.81 11.94
CA ALA A 184 10.03 -18.09 12.43
C ALA A 184 9.96 -16.60 12.06
N LEU A 185 9.52 -16.29 10.85
CA LEU A 185 9.39 -14.93 10.34
C LEU A 185 8.29 -14.14 11.03
N CYS A 186 7.15 -14.76 11.37
CA CYS A 186 6.10 -14.14 12.19
C CYS A 186 6.64 -13.70 13.56
N ARG A 187 7.47 -14.55 14.21
CA ARG A 187 8.14 -14.19 15.47
C ARG A 187 9.13 -13.06 15.29
N LYS A 188 9.95 -13.11 14.24
CA LYS A 188 10.90 -12.04 13.90
C LYS A 188 10.16 -10.72 13.68
N GLN A 189 9.05 -10.73 12.94
CA GLN A 189 8.21 -9.55 12.71
C GLN A 189 7.71 -8.95 14.02
N TRP A 190 7.19 -9.77 14.93
CA TRP A 190 6.71 -9.32 16.23
C TRP A 190 7.83 -8.65 17.04
N ILE A 191 8.99 -9.30 17.17
CA ILE A 191 10.15 -8.75 17.89
C ILE A 191 10.60 -7.43 17.27
N LYS A 192 10.72 -7.37 15.94
CA LYS A 192 11.20 -6.17 15.23
C LYS A 192 10.25 -5.01 15.36
N LYS A 193 8.94 -5.27 15.28
CA LYS A 193 7.89 -4.29 15.51
C LYS A 193 7.98 -3.67 16.91
N GLU A 194 8.16 -4.49 17.95
CA GLU A 194 8.29 -3.99 19.32
C GLU A 194 9.62 -3.25 19.55
N SER A 195 10.67 -3.58 18.79
CA SER A 195 11.99 -2.92 18.87
C SER A 195 12.14 -1.65 18.02
N MET A 196 11.08 -1.17 17.36
CA MET A 196 11.15 0.02 16.52
C MET A 196 11.52 1.25 17.35
N LYS A 197 12.66 1.87 17.01
CA LYS A 197 13.24 2.96 17.80
C LYS A 197 12.52 4.29 17.67
N SER A 198 12.02 4.60 16.46
CA SER A 198 11.30 5.85 16.20
C SER A 198 9.82 5.68 16.53
N TRP A 199 9.34 6.46 17.50
CA TRP A 199 7.93 6.46 17.90
C TRP A 199 7.02 6.89 16.73
N SER A 200 7.37 7.96 16.00
CA SER A 200 6.56 8.43 14.87
C SER A 200 6.52 7.40 13.73
N PHE A 201 7.65 6.74 13.45
CA PHE A 201 7.70 5.65 12.48
C PHE A 201 6.81 4.48 12.91
N LYS A 202 6.91 4.03 14.17
CA LYS A 202 6.11 2.92 14.69
C LYS A 202 4.61 3.24 14.60
N ARG A 203 4.19 4.45 14.99
CA ARG A 203 2.79 4.88 14.93
C ARG A 203 2.28 4.93 13.49
N ALA A 204 3.07 5.48 12.56
CA ALA A 204 2.72 5.50 11.13
C ALA A 204 2.62 4.09 10.56
N TYR A 205 3.59 3.22 10.84
CA TYR A 205 3.60 1.82 10.44
C TYR A 205 2.35 1.10 10.95
N ASP A 206 2.08 1.18 12.26
CA ASP A 206 0.91 0.53 12.88
C ASP A 206 -0.40 1.04 12.30
N ARG A 207 -0.51 2.36 12.07
CA ARG A 207 -1.68 2.98 11.46
C ARG A 207 -1.89 2.47 10.04
N GLN A 208 -0.83 2.46 9.22
CA GLN A 208 -0.92 1.99 7.86
C GLN A 208 -1.34 0.51 7.80
N ARG A 209 -0.87 -0.34 8.72
CA ARG A 209 -1.24 -1.77 8.74
C ARG A 209 -2.62 -2.08 9.28
N LYS A 210 -3.34 -1.09 9.85
CA LYS A 210 -4.76 -1.24 10.16
C LYS A 210 -5.64 -1.24 8.91
N ASP A 211 -5.18 -0.59 7.84
CA ASP A 211 -5.83 -0.65 6.53
C ASP A 211 -5.52 -2.00 5.89
N PRO A 212 -6.50 -2.91 5.70
CA PRO A 212 -6.26 -4.21 5.09
C PRO A 212 -5.72 -4.10 3.65
N ASP A 213 -5.94 -2.96 2.98
CA ASP A 213 -5.58 -2.70 1.61
C ASP A 213 -4.34 -1.79 1.49
N TRP A 214 -3.55 -1.62 2.55
CA TRP A 214 -2.31 -0.82 2.54
C TRP A 214 -1.34 -1.20 1.41
N TYR A 215 -1.30 -2.49 1.06
CA TYR A 215 -0.46 -3.02 -0.01
C TYR A 215 -0.94 -2.60 -1.41
N LEU A 216 -2.20 -2.13 -1.51
CA LEU A 216 -2.81 -1.60 -2.72
C LEU A 216 -2.40 -0.14 -3.02
N SER A 217 -1.58 0.48 -2.16
CA SER A 217 -1.08 1.84 -2.38
C SER A 217 -0.48 2.01 -3.78
N LYS A 218 -0.65 3.22 -4.34
CA LYS A 218 -0.11 3.56 -5.66
C LYS A 218 1.41 3.36 -5.72
N LEU A 219 2.11 3.70 -4.64
CA LEU A 219 3.57 3.59 -4.56
C LEU A 219 4.03 2.13 -4.71
N LEU A 220 3.32 1.19 -4.08
CA LEU A 220 3.62 -0.25 -4.19
C LEU A 220 3.12 -0.85 -5.51
N CYS A 221 2.05 -0.31 -6.09
CA CYS A 221 1.66 -0.58 -7.49
C CYS A 221 2.81 -0.23 -8.43
N ASP A 222 3.30 1.01 -8.38
CA ASP A 222 4.33 1.53 -9.28
C ASP A 222 5.65 0.77 -9.10
N ASP A 223 6.00 0.40 -7.87
CA ASP A 223 7.14 -0.48 -7.60
C ASP A 223 6.99 -1.86 -8.25
N CYS A 224 5.82 -2.47 -8.10
CA CYS A 224 5.50 -3.75 -8.73
C CYS A 224 5.56 -3.66 -10.27
N VAL A 225 5.04 -2.58 -10.87
CA VAL A 225 5.14 -2.33 -12.32
C VAL A 225 6.60 -2.17 -12.74
N GLY A 226 7.39 -1.39 -12.00
CA GLY A 226 8.80 -1.13 -12.29
C GLY A 226 9.68 -2.39 -12.25
N ARG A 227 9.31 -3.37 -11.41
CA ARG A 227 9.94 -4.70 -11.35
C ARG A 227 9.40 -5.70 -12.39
N GLY A 228 8.58 -5.27 -13.35
CA GLY A 228 7.98 -6.16 -14.36
C GLY A 228 6.93 -7.12 -13.78
N GLY A 229 6.27 -6.74 -12.69
CA GLY A 229 5.30 -7.55 -11.96
C GLY A 229 3.88 -7.52 -12.51
N CYS A 230 2.99 -8.30 -11.88
CA CYS A 230 1.57 -8.46 -12.24
C CYS A 230 0.80 -7.13 -12.43
N CYS A 231 1.17 -6.06 -11.71
CA CYS A 231 0.42 -4.80 -11.74
C CYS A 231 0.50 -4.09 -13.10
N GLY A 232 1.58 -4.30 -13.88
CA GLY A 232 1.68 -3.78 -15.25
C GLY A 232 0.91 -4.61 -16.27
N ARG A 233 0.58 -5.86 -15.94
CA ARG A 233 -0.11 -6.81 -16.84
C ARG A 233 -1.63 -6.92 -16.58
N GLY A 234 -2.11 -6.42 -15.46
CA GLY A 234 -3.54 -6.46 -15.14
C GLY A 234 -4.11 -7.85 -14.79
N CYS A 235 -3.29 -8.85 -14.47
CA CYS A 235 -3.80 -10.21 -14.19
C CYS A 235 -4.60 -10.36 -12.87
N GLY A 236 -4.68 -9.32 -12.05
CA GLY A 236 -5.44 -9.30 -10.79
C GLY A 236 -4.78 -10.06 -9.62
N CYS A 237 -3.66 -10.77 -9.85
CA CYS A 237 -2.97 -11.61 -8.85
C CYS A 237 -2.58 -10.86 -7.56
N CYS A 238 -2.39 -9.53 -7.66
CA CYS A 238 -1.97 -8.69 -6.54
C CYS A 238 -3.13 -8.27 -5.63
N GLN A 239 -4.38 -8.25 -6.13
CA GLN A 239 -5.55 -7.80 -5.39
C GLN A 239 -6.26 -8.94 -4.65
N ARG A 240 -6.10 -10.18 -5.15
CA ARG A 240 -6.72 -11.36 -4.55
C ARG A 240 -6.01 -11.75 -3.25
N PRO A 241 -6.76 -12.15 -2.21
CA PRO A 241 -6.19 -12.90 -1.09
C PRO A 241 -5.47 -14.14 -1.61
N ARG A 242 -4.39 -14.54 -0.94
CA ARG A 242 -3.73 -15.82 -1.23
C ARG A 242 -4.14 -16.80 -0.17
N THR A 243 -4.61 -17.96 -0.56
CA THR A 243 -4.96 -19.00 0.39
C THR A 243 -3.67 -19.61 0.89
N VAL A 244 -3.36 -19.41 2.17
CA VAL A 244 -2.25 -20.08 2.85
C VAL A 244 -2.86 -20.91 3.96
N ASP A 245 -2.72 -22.23 3.88
CA ASP A 245 -3.23 -23.21 4.86
C ASP A 245 -4.76 -23.15 5.09
N GLY A 246 -5.54 -22.82 4.07
CA GLY A 246 -7.01 -22.69 4.17
C GLY A 246 -7.48 -21.43 4.90
N SER A 247 -6.56 -20.55 5.33
CA SER A 247 -6.90 -19.24 5.92
C SER A 247 -6.89 -18.17 4.84
N GLU A 248 -8.01 -18.02 4.13
CA GLU A 248 -8.21 -16.98 3.10
C GLU A 248 -8.18 -15.54 3.68
N ASN A 249 -8.33 -15.40 4.99
CA ASN A 249 -8.60 -14.13 5.66
C ASN A 249 -7.42 -13.53 6.44
N SER A 250 -6.22 -14.11 6.37
CA SER A 250 -5.09 -13.41 6.96
C SER A 250 -4.77 -12.18 6.09
N ILE A 251 -4.91 -10.98 6.64
CA ILE A 251 -4.46 -9.71 6.02
C ILE A 251 -3.02 -9.85 5.47
N ASN A 252 -2.25 -10.74 6.11
CA ASN A 252 -0.89 -11.13 5.77
C ASN A 252 -0.71 -11.89 4.46
N ALA A 253 -1.77 -12.48 3.89
CA ALA A 253 -1.69 -13.21 2.64
C ALA A 253 -1.90 -12.32 1.39
N ARG A 254 -2.24 -11.05 1.62
CA ARG A 254 -2.39 -10.04 0.57
C ARG A 254 -1.07 -9.32 0.32
N GLY A 255 -0.87 -8.83 -0.91
CA GLY A 255 0.36 -8.11 -1.24
C GLY A 255 0.72 -8.13 -2.72
N ARG A 256 1.73 -7.35 -3.10
CA ARG A 256 2.27 -7.34 -4.47
C ARG A 256 3.06 -8.61 -4.78
N CYS A 257 3.13 -8.97 -6.06
CA CYS A 257 3.91 -10.10 -6.51
C CYS A 257 5.39 -9.93 -6.14
N THR A 258 6.00 -11.08 -5.92
CA THR A 258 7.43 -11.31 -5.79
C THR A 258 7.85 -12.22 -6.95
N THR A 259 9.12 -12.60 -7.01
CA THR A 259 9.60 -13.61 -7.96
C THR A 259 8.92 -14.98 -7.80
N ALA A 260 8.37 -15.30 -6.62
CA ALA A 260 7.63 -16.55 -6.37
C ALA A 260 6.16 -16.55 -6.86
N CYS A 261 5.70 -15.48 -7.51
CA CYS A 261 4.32 -15.43 -8.00
C CYS A 261 4.15 -16.31 -9.24
N GLY A 262 3.21 -17.27 -9.22
CA GLY A 262 2.90 -18.13 -10.37
C GLY A 262 2.62 -17.36 -11.67
N CYS A 263 1.84 -16.26 -11.61
CA CYS A 263 1.60 -15.41 -12.78
C CYS A 263 2.85 -14.66 -13.29
N CYS A 264 3.88 -14.48 -12.46
CA CYS A 264 5.16 -13.91 -12.89
C CYS A 264 6.06 -14.97 -13.48
N LEU A 265 6.15 -16.14 -12.83
CA LEU A 265 6.91 -17.29 -13.33
C LEU A 265 6.47 -17.66 -14.74
N GLU A 266 5.15 -17.83 -14.95
CA GLU A 266 4.56 -18.15 -16.25
C GLU A 266 4.84 -17.05 -17.29
N ALA A 267 4.57 -15.79 -16.95
CA ALA A 267 4.73 -14.67 -17.88
C ALA A 267 6.18 -14.48 -18.35
N HIS A 268 7.15 -14.82 -17.50
CA HIS A 268 8.57 -14.71 -17.80
C HIS A 268 9.20 -16.02 -18.27
N ARG A 269 8.40 -17.09 -18.44
CA ARG A 269 8.86 -18.44 -18.81
C ARG A 269 10.00 -18.93 -17.93
N VAL A 270 9.96 -18.53 -16.66
CA VAL A 270 10.88 -19.02 -15.65
C VAL A 270 10.30 -20.34 -15.21
N GLU A 271 10.97 -21.43 -15.60
CA GLU A 271 10.70 -22.71 -14.98
C GLU A 271 10.81 -22.48 -13.47
N ASP A 272 9.79 -22.95 -12.76
CA ASP A 272 9.80 -22.91 -11.32
C ASP A 272 10.88 -23.87 -10.84
N MET A 273 12.13 -23.38 -10.89
CA MET A 273 13.29 -24.13 -10.51
C MET A 273 13.03 -24.62 -9.09
N ASP A 274 13.53 -25.80 -8.77
CA ASP A 274 13.71 -26.23 -7.39
C ASP A 274 14.80 -25.34 -6.75
N VAL A 275 14.54 -24.02 -6.71
CA VAL A 275 15.27 -23.03 -5.93
C VAL A 275 15.26 -23.62 -4.53
N GLY A 276 16.42 -24.13 -4.11
CA GLY A 276 16.55 -24.72 -2.80
C GLY A 276 16.02 -23.72 -1.79
N ILE A 277 15.27 -24.17 -0.80
CA ILE A 277 14.64 -23.25 0.17
C ILE A 277 15.70 -22.53 1.03
N ASN A 278 16.93 -23.04 0.98
CA ASN A 278 18.16 -22.48 1.53
C ASN A 278 18.83 -21.43 0.61
N GLU A 279 18.33 -21.22 -0.60
CA GLU A 279 18.82 -20.17 -1.48
C GLU A 279 18.29 -18.81 -1.04
N GLU A 280 19.10 -17.79 -1.33
CA GLU A 280 18.77 -16.40 -1.08
C GLU A 280 17.52 -16.01 -1.88
N ILE A 281 16.54 -15.38 -1.23
CA ILE A 281 15.32 -14.92 -1.92
C ILE A 281 15.71 -13.81 -2.90
N PRO A 282 15.45 -13.96 -4.21
CA PRO A 282 15.86 -12.98 -5.21
C PRO A 282 15.37 -11.55 -4.91
N ASP A 283 14.10 -11.42 -4.49
CA ASP A 283 13.51 -10.13 -4.13
C ASP A 283 14.22 -9.44 -2.94
N LEU A 284 14.86 -10.18 -2.04
CA LEU A 284 15.65 -9.61 -0.94
C LEU A 284 17.05 -9.24 -1.38
N LYS A 285 17.67 -10.03 -2.25
CA LYS A 285 18.98 -9.76 -2.82
C LYS A 285 18.98 -8.50 -3.70
N GLU A 286 17.92 -8.34 -4.48
CA GLU A 286 17.71 -7.20 -5.37
C GLU A 286 17.15 -5.97 -4.64
N LEU A 287 16.78 -6.10 -3.35
CA LEU A 287 16.27 -5.00 -2.55
C LEU A 287 17.39 -4.00 -2.25
N HIS A 288 17.48 -2.98 -3.10
CA HIS A 288 18.27 -1.80 -2.84
C HIS A 288 17.45 -0.79 -2.06
N PHE A 289 17.63 -0.76 -0.74
CA PHE A 289 17.07 0.28 0.12
C PHE A 289 18.17 0.90 0.96
N GLU A 290 18.41 2.18 0.74
CA GLU A 290 19.33 2.98 1.55
C GLU A 290 18.57 4.13 2.20
N TYR A 291 18.59 4.18 3.52
CA TYR A 291 17.99 5.31 4.22
C TYR A 291 18.96 6.48 4.22
N LYS A 292 18.45 7.63 3.83
CA LYS A 292 19.14 8.92 3.80
C LYS A 292 18.15 10.01 4.18
N ALA A 293 18.65 11.22 4.44
CA ALA A 293 17.74 12.36 4.53
C ALA A 293 16.96 12.53 3.19
N PRO A 294 15.74 13.08 3.19
CA PRO A 294 14.84 13.02 2.04
C PRO A 294 15.43 13.56 0.74
N ALA A 295 16.24 14.61 0.83
CA ALA A 295 16.91 15.24 -0.31
C ALA A 295 17.94 14.34 -1.01
N TYR A 296 18.42 13.30 -0.33
CA TYR A 296 19.45 12.38 -0.84
C TYR A 296 18.94 10.96 -1.06
N MET A 297 17.69 10.66 -0.69
CA MET A 297 17.07 9.37 -0.99
C MET A 297 16.76 9.28 -2.48
N THR A 298 16.97 8.10 -3.07
CA THR A 298 16.50 7.88 -4.44
C THR A 298 14.98 7.87 -4.50
N GLY A 299 14.41 8.10 -5.68
CA GLY A 299 12.97 7.97 -5.87
C GLY A 299 12.44 6.57 -5.52
N HIS A 300 13.26 5.52 -5.66
CA HIS A 300 12.90 4.16 -5.26
C HIS A 300 12.84 4.01 -3.74
N ASP A 301 13.86 4.46 -3.01
CA ASP A 301 13.89 4.39 -1.54
C ASP A 301 12.70 5.15 -0.93
N GLN A 302 12.41 6.34 -1.46
CA GLN A 302 11.25 7.13 -1.00
C GLN A 302 9.92 6.41 -1.25
N ARG A 303 9.78 5.75 -2.41
CA ARG A 303 8.58 4.95 -2.72
C ARG A 303 8.42 3.78 -1.77
N LEU A 304 9.50 3.07 -1.44
CA LEU A 304 9.47 1.98 -0.47
C LEU A 304 9.11 2.49 0.93
N LEU A 305 9.82 3.50 1.43
CA LEU A 305 9.58 4.04 2.77
C LEU A 305 8.14 4.55 2.93
N LYS A 306 7.65 5.34 1.97
CA LYS A 306 6.26 5.81 1.99
C LYS A 306 5.28 4.66 1.78
N GLY A 307 5.53 3.78 0.81
CA GLY A 307 4.66 2.68 0.48
C GLY A 307 4.47 1.67 1.62
N TYR A 308 5.49 1.46 2.47
CA TYR A 308 5.44 0.49 3.57
C TYR A 308 5.05 1.07 4.93
N THR A 309 5.29 2.38 5.15
CA THR A 309 5.14 2.99 6.49
C THR A 309 4.37 4.32 6.49
N PHE A 310 4.49 5.14 5.44
CA PHE A 310 3.93 6.49 5.40
C PHE A 310 3.02 6.72 4.20
N ASP A 311 2.15 5.75 3.88
CA ASP A 311 1.27 5.90 2.73
C ASP A 311 0.10 6.82 3.07
N PHE A 312 0.25 8.08 2.70
CA PHE A 312 -0.80 9.08 2.72
C PHE A 312 -1.40 9.33 1.32
N CYS A 313 -1.10 8.50 0.31
CA CYS A 313 -1.85 8.55 -0.94
C CYS A 313 -3.21 7.88 -0.73
N TYR A 314 -4.29 8.51 -1.22
CA TYR A 314 -5.54 7.79 -1.39
C TYR A 314 -5.39 6.77 -2.53
N PRO A 315 -5.93 5.55 -2.41
CA PRO A 315 -6.16 4.74 -3.59
C PRO A 315 -6.99 5.60 -4.56
N LYS A 316 -6.60 5.63 -5.83
CA LYS A 316 -7.53 6.10 -6.86
C LYS A 316 -8.82 5.31 -6.63
N LEU A 317 -9.93 6.03 -6.43
CA LEU A 317 -11.28 5.46 -6.57
C LEU A 317 -11.22 4.46 -7.71
N GLN A 318 -11.61 3.21 -7.41
CA GLN A 318 -11.64 2.13 -8.39
C GLN A 318 -12.23 2.70 -9.67
N THR A 319 -11.44 2.76 -10.73
CA THR A 319 -11.99 3.02 -12.05
C THR A 319 -13.10 2.01 -12.23
N GLU A 320 -14.33 2.49 -12.39
CA GLU A 320 -15.48 1.63 -12.67
C GLU A 320 -15.10 0.61 -13.74
N PRO A 321 -15.57 -0.64 -13.64
CA PRO A 321 -15.32 -1.61 -14.70
C PRO A 321 -15.83 -0.97 -16.00
N SER A 322 -14.91 -0.74 -16.93
CA SER A 322 -15.25 -0.35 -18.29
C SER A 322 -16.22 -1.40 -18.80
N ALA A 323 -17.49 -1.02 -18.93
CA ALA A 323 -18.50 -1.81 -19.61
C ALA A 323 -17.97 -2.07 -21.02
N GLY A 324 -17.60 -3.31 -21.28
CA GLY A 324 -17.12 -3.83 -22.56
C GLY A 324 -17.88 -5.11 -22.87
#